data_AF-A0AAJ4MTE4-F1
#
_entry.id   AF-A0AAJ4MTE4-F1
#
_cell.length_a   1.000
_cell.length_b   1.000
_cell.length_c   1.000
_cell.angle_alpha   90.00
_cell.angle_beta   90.00
_cell.angle_gamma   90.00
#
_symmetry.space_group_name_H-M   'P 1'
#
loop_
_entity.id
_entity.type
_entity.pdbx_description
1 polymer ?
#
loop_
_entity_poly.entity_id
_entity_poly.type
_entity_poly.pdbx_seq_one_letter_code
_entity_poly.pdbx_strand_id
1 'polypeptide(L)'
;MPLFPVLRRASVAAILFLGASAAQASVAFHVTVTTERVDKPGVKTSLPARETQESDVVLGPHYLSVRDGMSLSMFDFATRRRHLIDMAASTYDRYSLFDVAGFRVFELRHRQGIVGILKAGGLEQHATLPVYEEQALSVLDNKRRNALAPQVLDGAVLWSLDGQPLLRLGIAGSPVSGDDATAFAQYLRYTWGGHPLVLKMLADGKRIPAEFTMHYQEVGGSVTRHFRVSAMTAGAPATYTLAAYRPRPLAADAPPLERVLAQAARLPPPGPQAHPALRTEAERLFAAEKPFEAFLTLLEDHFSTGALVDKLTPQQQRAMQECQPIHDLTRALLAKDQEGIKAALTTVQESRTQTGLEQPVLALFEGNLRAKLGQWPEATALYLQVLQAKPQMAAVYQDLGDALLAQFDAPNAWRSWDAGRAMAPTLRQFRKVNELERSLLNDYPAFFACGAPLPLKSQPSTSRPASKTKTVGSTNLP
;
A
#
# COMPACT_ATOMS: atom_id res chain seq x y z
N MET A 1 43.38 -7.58 37.05
CA MET A 1 43.55 -6.11 37.01
C MET A 1 44.74 -5.83 36.10
N PRO A 2 44.65 -4.91 35.12
CA PRO A 2 43.89 -3.65 35.10
C PRO A 2 42.64 -3.74 34.19
N LEU A 3 41.44 -3.21 34.47
CA LEU A 3 40.97 -1.85 34.83
C LEU A 3 41.29 -0.78 33.78
N PHE A 4 40.38 -0.61 32.80
CA PHE A 4 40.02 0.66 32.13
C PHE A 4 38.64 0.48 31.44
N PRO A 5 37.86 1.56 31.23
CA PRO A 5 36.51 1.64 31.77
C PRO A 5 35.41 1.72 30.70
N VAL A 6 34.19 1.48 31.19
CA VAL A 6 32.92 1.81 30.56
C VAL A 6 32.88 3.31 30.19
N LEU A 7 32.71 3.61 28.90
CA LEU A 7 32.14 4.88 28.43
C LEU A 7 30.81 4.58 27.72
N ARG A 8 29.76 4.51 28.54
CA ARG A 8 28.38 4.78 28.12
C ARG A 8 28.06 6.23 28.51
N ARG A 9 27.23 6.88 27.69
CA ARG A 9 26.56 8.19 27.84
C ARG A 9 27.28 9.38 27.21
N ALA A 10 26.78 9.80 26.05
CA ALA A 10 26.07 11.08 25.87
C ALA A 10 25.99 11.38 24.37
N SER A 11 24.81 11.22 23.77
CA SER A 11 24.47 11.87 22.51
C SER A 11 22.99 12.20 22.53
N VAL A 12 22.63 13.05 23.48
CA VAL A 12 21.42 13.86 23.46
C VAL A 12 21.89 15.30 23.29
N ALA A 13 21.24 16.01 22.36
CA ALA A 13 21.34 17.43 22.04
C ALA A 13 22.42 17.85 21.02
N ALA A 14 21.95 18.15 19.81
CA ALA A 14 22.29 19.38 19.11
C ALA A 14 21.25 19.67 18.01
N ILE A 15 20.04 20.12 18.37
CA ILE A 15 19.24 21.02 17.51
C ILE A 15 18.55 22.04 18.43
N LEU A 16 19.20 23.19 18.61
CA LEU A 16 18.62 24.41 19.14
C LEU A 16 18.02 25.19 17.97
N PHE A 17 16.72 25.49 18.01
CA PHE A 17 16.22 26.77 17.50
C PHE A 17 15.03 27.25 18.35
N LEU A 18 15.19 28.49 18.83
CA LEU A 18 14.25 29.27 19.61
C LEU A 18 13.09 29.74 18.71
N GLY A 19 11.88 29.56 19.22
CA GLY A 19 10.64 30.07 18.64
C GLY A 19 9.47 29.69 19.54
N ALA A 20 9.36 30.35 20.69
CA ALA A 20 8.23 30.17 21.61
C ALA A 20 6.94 30.66 20.93
N SER A 21 6.19 29.72 20.39
CA SER A 21 4.76 29.84 20.15
C SER A 21 4.09 28.77 21.01
N ALA A 22 3.13 29.15 21.85
CA ALA A 22 2.42 28.19 22.67
C ALA A 22 1.58 27.27 21.78
N ALA A 23 2.06 26.07 21.44
CA ALA A 23 1.26 25.05 20.74
C ALA A 23 1.94 23.67 20.68
N GLN A 24 1.20 22.65 21.13
CA GLN A 24 1.33 21.21 20.85
C GLN A 24 2.51 20.46 21.52
N ALA A 25 2.18 19.71 22.57
CA ALA A 25 3.10 18.77 23.19
C ALA A 25 3.35 17.58 22.25
N SER A 26 4.61 17.22 22.11
CA SER A 26 5.09 16.00 21.47
C SER A 26 5.94 15.24 22.49
N VAL A 27 5.99 13.92 22.35
CA VAL A 27 6.69 13.06 23.31
C VAL A 27 7.73 12.23 22.57
N ALA A 28 8.94 12.17 23.12
CA ALA A 28 9.98 11.25 22.69
C ALA A 28 10.27 10.23 23.78
N PHE A 29 10.58 8.99 23.40
CA PHE A 29 10.93 7.94 24.33
C PHE A 29 11.78 6.86 23.66
N HIS A 30 12.48 6.09 24.50
CA HIS A 30 13.19 4.89 24.10
C HIS A 30 12.34 3.66 24.44
N VAL A 31 12.29 2.70 23.53
CA VAL A 31 11.58 1.43 23.74
C VAL A 31 12.51 0.25 23.49
N THR A 32 12.53 -0.67 24.44
CA THR A 32 13.16 -1.98 24.29
C THR A 32 12.05 -3.01 24.16
N VAL A 33 12.11 -3.83 23.12
CA VAL A 33 11.15 -4.92 22.88
C VAL A 33 11.90 -6.24 22.85
N THR A 34 11.61 -7.11 23.82
CA THR A 34 12.10 -8.49 23.79
C THR A 34 11.01 -9.40 23.26
N THR A 35 11.28 -10.04 22.13
CA THR A 35 10.41 -11.04 21.52
C THR A 35 10.85 -12.43 21.95
N GLU A 36 9.91 -13.22 22.43
CA GLU A 36 10.07 -14.64 22.77
C GLU A 36 9.15 -15.47 21.87
N ARG A 37 9.69 -16.51 21.25
CA ARG A 37 8.99 -17.39 20.31
C ARG A 37 9.00 -18.82 20.84
N VAL A 38 7.84 -19.46 20.79
CA VAL A 38 7.67 -20.88 21.09
C VAL A 38 7.04 -21.54 19.88
N ASP A 39 7.85 -22.31 19.16
CA ASP A 39 7.42 -22.99 17.94
C ASP A 39 6.59 -24.24 18.26
N LYS A 40 5.63 -24.53 17.39
CA LYS A 40 4.92 -25.82 17.43
C LYS A 40 5.89 -26.95 17.09
N PRO A 41 5.70 -28.15 17.68
CA PRO A 41 6.49 -29.33 17.33
C PRO A 41 6.53 -29.56 15.81
N GLY A 42 7.73 -29.76 15.27
CA GLY A 42 7.95 -30.04 13.85
C GLY A 42 8.07 -28.81 12.94
N VAL A 43 7.84 -27.60 13.44
CA VAL A 43 8.10 -26.37 12.68
C VAL A 43 9.60 -26.07 12.72
N LYS A 44 10.21 -25.89 11.54
CA LYS A 44 11.59 -25.40 11.42
C LYS A 44 11.54 -23.91 11.07
N THR A 45 12.19 -23.09 11.88
CA THR A 45 12.33 -21.65 11.63
C THR A 45 13.80 -21.22 11.73
N SER A 46 14.18 -20.23 10.93
CA SER A 46 15.48 -19.55 11.06
C SER A 46 15.45 -18.40 12.06
N LEU A 47 14.27 -18.04 12.58
CA LEU A 47 14.11 -16.96 13.53
C LEU A 47 14.59 -17.40 14.93
N PRO A 48 15.29 -16.53 15.67
CA PRO A 48 15.74 -16.85 17.01
C PRO A 48 14.56 -16.98 17.99
N ALA A 49 14.69 -17.91 18.94
CA ALA A 49 13.72 -18.11 20.02
C ALA A 49 13.57 -16.87 20.92
N ARG A 50 14.62 -16.05 21.02
CA ARG A 50 14.61 -14.78 21.74
C ARG A 50 15.39 -13.72 20.97
N GLU A 51 14.82 -12.53 20.89
CA GLU A 51 15.39 -11.39 20.18
C GLU A 51 15.07 -10.09 20.92
N THR A 52 15.99 -9.13 20.91
CA THR A 52 15.75 -7.81 21.50
C THR A 52 15.95 -6.74 20.44
N GLN A 53 14.98 -5.86 20.30
CA GLN A 53 15.02 -4.68 19.45
C GLN A 53 14.94 -3.43 20.31
N GLU A 54 15.75 -2.42 19.98
CA GLU A 54 15.77 -1.13 20.64
C GLU A 54 15.39 -0.05 19.62
N SER A 55 14.53 0.89 20.01
CA SER A 55 14.13 1.97 19.11
C SER A 55 13.93 3.28 19.85
N ASP A 56 14.22 4.39 19.17
CA ASP A 56 13.86 5.71 19.62
C ASP A 56 12.61 6.19 18.86
N VAL A 57 11.61 6.62 19.59
CA VAL A 57 10.31 7.00 19.06
C VAL A 57 10.04 8.46 19.34
N VAL A 58 9.51 9.17 18.33
CA VAL A 58 8.96 10.52 18.48
C VAL A 58 7.52 10.52 18.02
N LEU A 59 6.64 10.96 18.92
CA LEU A 59 5.22 11.18 18.70
C LEU A 59 5.01 12.68 18.45
N GLY A 60 4.88 13.06 17.19
CA GLY A 60 4.54 14.41 16.79
C GLY A 60 3.04 14.59 16.60
N PRO A 61 2.55 15.84 16.49
CA PRO A 61 1.13 16.13 16.29
C PRO A 61 0.55 15.49 15.02
N HIS A 62 1.33 15.45 13.94
CA HIS A 62 0.90 14.93 12.64
C HIS A 62 1.88 13.92 12.04
N TYR A 63 2.84 13.45 12.84
CA TYR A 63 3.81 12.46 12.39
C TYR A 63 4.23 11.52 13.51
N LEU A 64 4.73 10.36 13.12
CA LEU A 64 5.38 9.39 13.97
C LEU A 64 6.74 9.07 13.39
N SER A 65 7.78 9.06 14.21
CA SER A 65 9.10 8.58 13.77
C SER A 65 9.59 7.45 14.65
N VAL A 66 10.14 6.39 14.03
CA VAL A 66 10.74 5.26 14.72
C VAL A 66 12.14 5.04 14.16
N ARG A 67 13.15 5.28 14.98
CA ARG A 67 14.56 5.01 14.66
C ARG A 67 14.97 3.68 15.26
N ASP A 68 15.48 2.79 14.43
CA ASP A 68 16.10 1.53 14.82
C ASP A 68 17.46 1.40 14.14
N GLY A 69 18.53 1.50 14.92
CA GLY A 69 19.89 1.60 14.41
C GLY A 69 20.05 2.74 13.39
N MET A 70 20.41 2.38 12.15
CA MET A 70 20.60 3.31 11.04
C MET A 70 19.35 3.47 10.15
N SER A 71 18.24 2.83 10.50
CA SER A 71 16.96 2.97 9.81
C SER A 71 16.04 3.93 10.56
N LEU A 72 15.40 4.83 9.83
CA LEU A 72 14.39 5.73 10.37
C LEU A 72 13.11 5.60 9.54
N SER A 73 12.05 5.08 10.16
CA SER A 73 10.70 5.10 9.60
C SER A 73 9.98 6.36 10.03
N MET A 74 9.48 7.13 9.07
CA MET A 74 8.73 8.36 9.29
C MET A 74 7.34 8.23 8.68
N PHE A 75 6.30 8.37 9.48
CA PHE A 75 4.91 8.37 9.04
C PHE A 75 4.35 9.78 9.13
N ASP A 76 3.95 10.34 8.00
CA ASP A 76 3.31 11.65 7.89
C ASP A 76 1.82 11.45 7.62
N PHE A 77 1.02 11.74 8.64
CA PHE A 77 -0.43 11.57 8.59
C PHE A 77 -1.12 12.71 7.84
N ALA A 78 -0.50 13.90 7.78
CA ALA A 78 -1.06 15.04 7.07
C ALA A 78 -0.99 14.82 5.54
N THR A 79 0.12 14.30 5.04
CA THR A 79 0.26 13.98 3.60
C THR A 79 -0.09 12.53 3.25
N ARG A 80 -0.38 11.70 4.26
CA ARG A 80 -0.63 10.25 4.14
C ARG A 80 0.51 9.55 3.43
N ARG A 81 1.74 9.83 3.87
CA ARG A 81 2.96 9.23 3.34
C ARG A 81 3.75 8.57 4.45
N ARG A 82 4.53 7.57 4.07
CA ARG A 82 5.60 7.05 4.91
C ARG A 82 6.92 7.13 4.17
N HIS A 83 7.97 7.48 4.88
CA HIS A 83 9.33 7.51 4.38
C HIS A 83 10.14 6.46 5.14
N LEU A 84 10.90 5.67 4.39
CA LEU A 84 11.88 4.76 4.94
C LEU A 84 13.25 5.35 4.64
N ILE A 85 13.91 5.85 5.69
CA ILE A 85 15.13 6.64 5.59
C ILE A 85 16.31 5.74 5.97
N ASP A 86 17.28 5.64 5.06
CA ASP A 86 18.60 5.11 5.35
C ASP A 86 19.48 6.28 5.81
N MET A 87 19.79 6.30 7.11
CA MET A 87 20.58 7.36 7.71
C MET A 87 22.06 7.30 7.31
N ALA A 88 22.57 6.11 6.96
CA ALA A 88 23.97 5.95 6.55
C ALA A 88 24.17 6.47 5.12
N ALA A 89 23.26 6.11 4.21
CA ALA A 89 23.29 6.60 2.83
C ALA A 89 22.75 8.04 2.68
N SER A 90 22.11 8.57 3.73
CA SER A 90 21.35 9.83 3.68
C SER A 90 20.30 9.83 2.56
N THR A 91 19.61 8.71 2.40
CA THR A 91 18.59 8.54 1.36
C THR A 91 17.24 8.11 1.93
N TYR A 92 16.17 8.27 1.15
CA TYR A 92 14.86 7.75 1.52
C TYR A 92 14.08 7.18 0.35
N ASP A 93 13.27 6.17 0.64
CA ASP A 93 12.13 5.78 -0.19
C ASP A 93 10.85 6.43 0.34
N ARG A 94 9.90 6.69 -0.57
CA ARG A 94 8.59 7.27 -0.24
C ARG A 94 7.49 6.32 -0.67
N TYR A 95 6.55 6.08 0.23
CA TYR A 95 5.40 5.22 0.01
C TYR A 95 4.09 5.90 0.42
N SER A 96 2.98 5.38 -0.10
CA SER A 96 1.64 5.77 0.33
C SER A 96 1.34 5.16 1.70
N LEU A 97 0.75 5.92 2.63
CA LEU A 97 0.33 5.35 3.92
C LEU A 97 -0.82 4.33 3.74
N PHE A 98 -1.54 4.41 2.62
CA PHE A 98 -2.57 3.43 2.26
C PHE A 98 -2.01 2.04 1.94
N ASP A 99 -0.71 1.90 1.68
CA ASP A 99 -0.12 0.58 1.44
C ASP A 99 -0.19 -0.32 2.67
N VAL A 100 0.06 0.23 3.86
CA VAL A 100 -0.01 -0.51 5.13
C VAL A 100 -1.44 -0.92 5.44
N ALA A 101 -2.38 0.03 5.40
CA ALA A 101 -3.78 -0.25 5.70
C ALA A 101 -4.39 -1.20 4.65
N GLY A 102 -4.13 -0.93 3.36
CA GLY A 102 -4.59 -1.76 2.26
C GLY A 102 -4.05 -3.19 2.33
N PHE A 103 -2.74 -3.35 2.58
CA PHE A 103 -2.12 -4.66 2.79
C PHE A 103 -2.78 -5.41 3.94
N ARG A 104 -2.91 -4.80 5.12
CA ARG A 104 -3.45 -5.48 6.31
C ARG A 104 -4.89 -5.92 6.13
N VAL A 105 -5.72 -5.11 5.46
CA VAL A 105 -7.10 -5.48 5.15
C VAL A 105 -7.17 -6.60 4.12
N PHE A 106 -6.32 -6.54 3.09
CA PHE A 106 -6.24 -7.57 2.07
C PHE A 106 -5.75 -8.90 2.65
N GLU A 107 -4.70 -8.85 3.47
CA GLU A 107 -4.12 -9.99 4.17
C GLU A 107 -5.10 -10.65 5.14
N LEU A 108 -5.87 -9.86 5.92
CA LEU A 108 -6.88 -10.41 6.82
C LEU A 108 -7.92 -11.23 6.02
N ARG A 109 -8.43 -10.68 4.91
CA ARG A 109 -9.39 -11.37 4.04
C ARG A 109 -8.80 -12.62 3.40
N HIS A 110 -7.54 -12.57 3.00
CA HIS A 110 -6.84 -13.72 2.44
C HIS A 110 -6.74 -14.86 3.46
N ARG A 111 -6.29 -14.55 4.69
CA ARG A 111 -6.22 -15.51 5.80
C ARG A 111 -7.59 -16.09 6.14
N GLN A 112 -8.65 -15.27 6.17
CA GLN A 112 -10.02 -15.74 6.35
C GLN A 112 -10.46 -16.74 5.25
N GLY A 113 -10.06 -16.50 4.00
CA GLY A 113 -10.28 -17.43 2.89
C GLY A 113 -9.59 -18.78 3.11
N ILE A 114 -8.32 -18.77 3.53
CA ILE A 114 -7.55 -19.98 3.88
C ILE A 114 -8.25 -20.73 5.02
N VAL A 115 -8.69 -20.03 6.07
CA VAL A 115 -9.43 -20.65 7.18
C VAL A 115 -10.71 -21.31 6.68
N GLY A 116 -11.44 -20.68 5.76
CA GLY A 116 -12.63 -21.27 5.13
C GLY A 116 -12.32 -22.58 4.40
N ILE A 117 -11.22 -22.63 3.64
CA ILE A 117 -10.75 -23.84 2.93
C ILE A 117 -10.34 -24.93 3.93
N LEU A 118 -9.55 -24.60 4.94
CA LEU A 118 -9.13 -25.54 5.98
C LEU A 118 -10.34 -26.15 6.69
N LYS A 119 -11.33 -25.32 7.05
CA LYS A 119 -12.58 -25.78 7.66
C LYS A 119 -13.37 -26.71 6.75
N ALA A 120 -13.45 -26.40 5.45
CA ALA A 120 -14.11 -27.28 4.49
C ALA A 120 -13.42 -28.65 4.35
N GLY A 121 -12.12 -28.71 4.64
CA GLY A 121 -11.33 -29.95 4.69
C GLY A 121 -11.23 -30.62 6.07
N GLY A 122 -11.88 -30.10 7.12
CA GLY A 122 -11.78 -30.65 8.49
C GLY A 122 -10.40 -30.44 9.15
N LEU A 123 -9.70 -29.36 8.76
CA LEU A 123 -8.34 -29.02 9.20
C LEU A 123 -8.30 -27.69 9.97
N GLU A 124 -9.43 -27.25 10.54
CA GLU A 124 -9.54 -25.97 11.25
C GLU A 124 -8.58 -25.81 12.43
N GLN A 125 -8.09 -26.90 13.02
CA GLN A 125 -7.07 -26.88 14.09
C GLN A 125 -5.74 -26.26 13.65
N HIS A 126 -5.49 -26.18 12.34
CA HIS A 126 -4.29 -25.57 11.77
C HIS A 126 -4.46 -24.07 11.50
N ALA A 127 -5.68 -23.53 11.63
CA ALA A 127 -5.95 -22.10 11.50
C ALA A 127 -5.50 -21.32 12.74
N THR A 128 -4.94 -20.13 12.52
CA THR A 128 -4.79 -19.15 13.60
C THR A 128 -6.17 -18.66 14.05
N LEU A 129 -6.35 -18.44 15.35
CA LEU A 129 -7.60 -17.88 15.86
C LEU A 129 -7.80 -16.44 15.35
N PRO A 130 -9.04 -16.05 14.97
CA PRO A 130 -9.32 -14.73 14.40
C PRO A 130 -8.81 -13.54 15.23
N VAL A 131 -8.87 -13.65 16.55
CA VAL A 131 -8.40 -12.60 17.47
C VAL A 131 -6.91 -12.30 17.30
N TYR A 132 -6.09 -13.31 17.02
CA TYR A 132 -4.67 -13.14 16.81
C TYR A 132 -4.34 -12.61 15.42
N GLU A 133 -5.20 -12.88 14.43
CA GLU A 133 -5.10 -12.26 13.11
C GLU A 133 -5.40 -10.76 13.16
N GLU A 134 -6.47 -10.38 13.85
CA GLU A 134 -6.81 -8.97 14.08
C GLU A 134 -5.76 -8.27 14.94
N GLN A 135 -5.18 -8.97 15.92
CA GLN A 135 -4.03 -8.50 16.69
C GLN A 135 -2.82 -8.26 15.80
N ALA A 136 -2.42 -9.22 14.98
CA ALA A 136 -1.23 -9.08 14.12
C ALA A 136 -1.38 -7.97 13.09
N LEU A 137 -2.57 -7.82 12.51
CA LEU A 137 -2.83 -6.89 11.41
C LEU A 137 -3.37 -5.53 11.87
N SER A 138 -3.82 -5.40 13.13
CA SER A 138 -4.51 -4.22 13.65
C SER A 138 -5.74 -3.82 12.83
N VAL A 139 -6.43 -4.80 12.26
CA VAL A 139 -7.65 -4.66 11.49
C VAL A 139 -8.72 -5.49 12.18
N LEU A 140 -9.90 -4.91 12.40
CA LEU A 140 -11.01 -5.60 13.06
C LEU A 140 -11.85 -6.32 12.02
N ASP A 141 -12.27 -7.55 12.28
CA ASP A 141 -13.36 -8.16 11.53
C ASP A 141 -14.65 -7.39 11.80
N ASN A 142 -15.31 -6.90 10.75
CA ASN A 142 -16.54 -6.09 10.86
C ASN A 142 -17.71 -6.82 11.55
N LYS A 143 -17.61 -8.14 11.73
CA LYS A 143 -18.59 -8.96 12.47
C LYS A 143 -18.33 -9.02 13.98
N ARG A 144 -17.15 -8.59 14.47
CA ARG A 144 -16.82 -8.70 15.91
C ARG A 144 -17.70 -7.80 16.78
N ARG A 145 -18.20 -8.35 17.88
CA ARG A 145 -19.05 -7.64 18.88
C ARG A 145 -18.58 -7.79 20.33
N ASN A 146 -17.71 -8.77 20.60
CA ASN A 146 -17.24 -9.06 21.97
C ASN A 146 -16.33 -7.94 22.49
N ALA A 147 -16.34 -7.74 23.81
CA ALA A 147 -15.54 -6.75 24.52
C ALA A 147 -14.30 -7.38 25.17
N LEU A 148 -13.28 -6.55 25.43
CA LEU A 148 -12.11 -6.98 26.19
C LEU A 148 -12.51 -7.32 27.63
N ALA A 149 -12.05 -8.46 28.12
CA ALA A 149 -12.25 -8.91 29.49
C ALA A 149 -10.96 -8.66 30.30
N PRO A 150 -11.00 -7.83 31.37
CA PRO A 150 -9.87 -7.64 32.25
C PRO A 150 -9.79 -8.74 33.32
N GLN A 151 -8.57 -9.17 33.62
CA GLN A 151 -8.25 -10.02 34.76
C GLN A 151 -7.05 -9.43 35.51
N VAL A 152 -7.21 -9.11 36.79
CA VAL A 152 -6.12 -8.59 37.62
C VAL A 152 -5.20 -9.75 38.01
N LEU A 153 -3.90 -9.64 37.70
CA LEU A 153 -2.87 -10.64 37.97
C LEU A 153 -1.60 -9.94 38.44
N ASP A 154 -1.20 -10.16 39.70
CA ASP A 154 0.10 -9.75 40.27
C ASP A 154 0.52 -8.32 39.88
N GLY A 155 -0.28 -7.33 40.27
CA GLY A 155 0.03 -5.91 40.00
C GLY A 155 -0.09 -5.48 38.53
N ALA A 156 -0.66 -6.31 37.67
CA ALA A 156 -0.96 -6.02 36.28
C ALA A 156 -2.40 -6.42 35.93
N VAL A 157 -2.88 -5.99 34.76
CA VAL A 157 -4.16 -6.41 34.19
C VAL A 157 -3.91 -7.16 32.89
N LEU A 158 -4.35 -8.42 32.82
CA LEU A 158 -4.42 -9.19 31.59
C LEU A 158 -5.75 -8.89 30.90
N TRP A 159 -5.66 -8.39 29.68
CA TRP A 159 -6.78 -8.15 28.79
C TRP A 159 -6.87 -9.28 27.77
N SER A 160 -8.01 -9.93 27.77
CA SER A 160 -8.30 -11.07 26.91
C SER A 160 -9.53 -10.80 26.05
N LEU A 161 -9.62 -11.49 24.92
CA LEU A 161 -10.80 -11.50 24.07
C LEU A 161 -11.06 -12.94 23.61
N ASP A 162 -12.30 -13.39 23.71
CA ASP A 162 -12.68 -14.79 23.42
C ASP A 162 -11.85 -15.81 24.22
N GLY A 163 -11.51 -15.47 25.47
CA GLY A 163 -10.66 -16.28 26.33
C GLY A 163 -9.17 -16.28 25.96
N GLN A 164 -8.77 -15.57 24.89
CA GLN A 164 -7.39 -15.51 24.44
C GLN A 164 -6.68 -14.27 25.01
N PRO A 165 -5.49 -14.41 25.62
CA PRO A 165 -4.72 -13.27 26.12
C PRO A 165 -4.21 -12.42 24.96
N LEU A 166 -4.33 -11.09 25.08
CA LEU A 166 -3.85 -10.14 24.07
C LEU A 166 -2.83 -9.15 24.63
N LEU A 167 -3.08 -8.60 25.82
CA LEU A 167 -2.23 -7.59 26.46
C LEU A 167 -2.17 -7.84 27.96
N ARG A 168 -0.97 -7.98 28.52
CA ARG A 168 -0.72 -7.81 29.96
C ARG A 168 -0.15 -6.42 30.20
N LEU A 169 -0.87 -5.59 30.94
CA LEU A 169 -0.55 -4.18 31.17
C LEU A 169 -0.16 -3.94 32.63
N GLY A 170 1.07 -3.47 32.87
CA GLY A 170 1.50 -3.04 34.20
C GLY A 170 0.82 -1.74 34.65
N ILE A 171 0.75 -1.52 35.96
CA ILE A 171 0.17 -0.28 36.52
C ILE A 171 1.09 0.94 36.39
N ALA A 172 2.39 0.75 36.18
CA ALA A 172 3.36 1.83 36.04
C ALA A 172 3.31 2.47 34.65
N GLY A 173 3.51 3.78 34.58
CA GLY A 173 3.59 4.53 33.34
C GLY A 173 3.55 6.02 33.56
N SER A 174 3.78 6.77 32.50
CA SER A 174 3.82 8.24 32.54
C SER A 174 2.47 8.81 32.07
N PRO A 175 1.86 9.74 32.83
CA PRO A 175 0.68 10.44 32.37
C PRO A 175 1.02 11.29 31.15
N VAL A 176 0.15 11.30 30.14
CA VAL A 176 0.32 12.07 28.91
C VAL A 176 -1.02 12.67 28.47
N SER A 177 -1.00 13.53 27.44
CA SER A 177 -2.24 14.01 26.84
C SER A 177 -3.02 12.87 26.14
N GLY A 178 -4.29 13.10 25.82
CA GLY A 178 -5.06 12.15 25.02
C GLY A 178 -4.51 11.97 23.60
N ASP A 179 -3.94 13.04 23.03
CA ASP A 179 -3.32 13.02 21.71
C ASP A 179 -2.05 12.17 21.72
N ASP A 180 -1.20 12.31 22.74
CA ASP A 180 0.01 11.50 22.91
C ASP A 180 -0.31 10.01 23.13
N ALA A 181 -1.34 9.70 23.92
CA ALA A 181 -1.78 8.32 24.12
C ALA A 181 -2.32 7.70 22.81
N THR A 182 -3.04 8.50 22.01
CA THR A 182 -3.50 8.09 20.67
C THR A 182 -2.33 7.86 19.73
N ALA A 183 -1.34 8.75 19.72
CA ALA A 183 -0.12 8.62 18.93
C ALA A 183 0.71 7.40 19.38
N PHE A 184 0.73 7.07 20.67
CA PHE A 184 1.36 5.85 21.18
C PHE A 184 0.66 4.58 20.67
N ALA A 185 -0.67 4.55 20.66
CA ALA A 185 -1.43 3.46 20.03
C ALA A 185 -1.18 3.39 18.51
N GLN A 186 -0.94 4.53 17.86
CA GLN A 186 -0.56 4.61 16.46
C GLN A 186 0.82 4.01 16.18
N TYR A 187 1.78 4.30 17.05
CA TYR A 187 3.11 3.68 17.04
C TYR A 187 3.00 2.16 17.09
N LEU A 188 2.27 1.63 18.08
CA LEU A 188 2.06 0.18 18.20
C LEU A 188 1.44 -0.38 16.93
N ARG A 189 0.38 0.26 16.42
CA ARG A 189 -0.30 -0.15 15.19
C ARG A 189 0.68 -0.35 14.04
N TYR A 190 1.50 0.65 13.74
CA TYR A 190 2.37 0.63 12.57
C TYR A 190 3.59 -0.28 12.74
N THR A 191 4.17 -0.34 13.93
CA THR A 191 5.44 -1.05 14.16
C THR A 191 5.25 -2.49 14.63
N TRP A 192 4.26 -2.74 15.48
CA TRP A 192 4.12 -4.02 16.18
C TRP A 192 2.79 -4.73 15.95
N GLY A 193 1.79 -4.01 15.46
CA GLY A 193 0.41 -4.46 15.44
C GLY A 193 -0.30 -4.15 16.75
N GLY A 194 -1.33 -4.93 17.05
CA GLY A 194 -2.17 -4.84 18.22
C GLY A 194 -3.64 -4.84 17.85
N HIS A 195 -4.44 -5.58 18.62
CA HIS A 195 -5.87 -5.70 18.36
C HIS A 195 -6.54 -4.32 18.46
N PRO A 196 -7.44 -3.93 17.54
CA PRO A 196 -8.03 -2.58 17.54
C PRO A 196 -8.68 -2.16 18.85
N LEU A 197 -9.33 -3.09 19.57
CA LEU A 197 -9.88 -2.81 20.91
C LEU A 197 -8.79 -2.51 21.95
N VAL A 198 -7.67 -3.23 21.90
CA VAL A 198 -6.52 -3.03 22.80
C VAL A 198 -5.87 -1.67 22.51
N LEU A 199 -5.66 -1.36 21.23
CA LEU A 199 -5.11 -0.07 20.82
C LEU A 199 -6.01 1.09 21.23
N LYS A 200 -7.33 0.94 21.08
CA LYS A 200 -8.30 1.95 21.55
C LYS A 200 -8.23 2.13 23.07
N MET A 201 -8.19 1.03 23.82
CA MET A 201 -8.07 1.07 25.29
C MET A 201 -6.79 1.81 25.73
N LEU A 202 -5.66 1.57 25.06
CA LEU A 202 -4.42 2.30 25.32
C LEU A 202 -4.53 3.80 25.00
N ALA A 203 -5.15 4.15 23.86
CA ALA A 203 -5.38 5.54 23.47
C ALA A 203 -6.28 6.29 24.48
N ASP A 204 -7.34 5.64 24.97
CA ASP A 204 -8.26 6.23 25.95
C ASP A 204 -7.61 6.41 27.34
N GLY A 205 -6.57 5.64 27.65
CA GLY A 205 -5.94 5.57 28.97
C GLY A 205 -5.13 6.79 29.40
N LYS A 206 -4.85 7.75 28.50
CA LYS A 206 -4.06 8.98 28.75
C LYS A 206 -2.73 8.72 29.48
N ARG A 207 -2.10 7.60 29.16
CA ARG A 207 -0.86 7.13 29.79
C ARG A 207 -0.04 6.36 28.77
N ILE A 208 1.26 6.56 28.78
CA ILE A 208 2.21 5.66 28.12
C ILE A 208 2.72 4.67 29.17
N PRO A 209 2.48 3.35 29.02
CA PRO A 209 2.90 2.36 30.01
C PRO A 209 4.42 2.26 30.07
N ALA A 210 4.98 2.08 31.28
CA ALA A 210 6.40 1.83 31.45
C ALA A 210 6.79 0.41 31.00
N GLU A 211 5.87 -0.55 31.18
CA GLU A 211 6.02 -1.92 30.74
C GLU A 211 4.67 -2.56 30.38
N PHE A 212 4.68 -3.41 29.37
CA PHE A 212 3.53 -4.23 28.99
C PHE A 212 3.99 -5.42 28.14
N THR A 213 3.11 -6.39 27.95
CA THR A 213 3.37 -7.58 27.15
C THR A 213 2.22 -7.82 26.17
N MET A 214 2.53 -8.03 24.90
CA MET A 214 1.54 -8.40 23.89
C MET A 214 1.72 -9.87 23.48
N HIS A 215 0.60 -10.57 23.35
CA HIS A 215 0.57 -11.99 23.01
C HIS A 215 0.04 -12.18 21.59
N TYR A 216 0.71 -13.00 20.80
CA TYR A 216 0.36 -13.32 19.43
C TYR A 216 0.37 -14.83 19.24
N GLN A 217 -0.43 -15.28 18.29
CA GLN A 217 -0.33 -16.63 17.73
C GLN A 217 -0.10 -16.49 16.24
N GLU A 218 0.89 -17.22 15.74
CA GLU A 218 1.21 -17.33 14.33
C GLU A 218 1.03 -18.80 13.91
N VAL A 219 1.01 -19.07 12.61
CA VAL A 219 0.84 -20.45 12.09
C VAL A 219 1.85 -21.41 12.73
N GLY A 220 3.10 -20.94 12.87
CA GLY A 220 4.23 -21.71 13.38
C GLY A 220 4.35 -21.82 14.90
N GLY A 221 3.60 -21.05 15.69
CA GLY A 221 3.85 -20.99 17.14
C GLY A 221 3.17 -19.83 17.85
N SER A 222 3.56 -19.60 19.10
CA SER A 222 3.18 -18.42 19.86
C SER A 222 4.34 -17.42 19.93
N VAL A 223 4.01 -16.14 19.85
CA VAL A 223 4.99 -15.05 19.98
C VAL A 223 4.54 -14.13 21.11
N THR A 224 5.44 -13.89 22.06
CA THR A 224 5.22 -12.94 23.15
C THR A 224 6.21 -11.79 23.02
N ARG A 225 5.73 -10.56 23.12
CA ARG A 225 6.57 -9.35 23.04
C ARG A 225 6.48 -8.57 24.33
N HIS A 226 7.61 -8.43 25.02
CA HIS A 226 7.76 -7.67 26.25
C HIS A 226 8.31 -6.29 25.93
N PHE A 227 7.55 -5.26 26.26
CA PHE A 227 7.88 -3.86 25.99
C PHE A 227 8.34 -3.19 27.28
N ARG A 228 9.42 -2.43 27.20
CA ARG A 228 9.88 -1.50 28.23
C ARG A 228 10.05 -0.12 27.61
N VAL A 229 9.28 0.85 28.10
CA VAL A 229 9.37 2.26 27.69
C VAL A 229 10.18 3.03 28.73
N SER A 230 11.14 3.82 28.26
CA SER A 230 12.06 4.58 29.10
C SER A 230 12.46 5.90 28.44
N ALA A 231 13.25 6.71 29.15
CA ALA A 231 13.78 7.98 28.64
C ALA A 231 12.71 8.93 28.07
N MET A 232 11.52 8.95 28.68
CA MET A 232 10.42 9.81 28.24
C MET A 232 10.78 11.28 28.41
N THR A 233 10.64 12.03 27.33
CA THR A 233 10.93 13.46 27.26
C THR A 233 9.73 14.17 26.63
N ALA A 234 9.17 15.14 27.35
CA ALA A 234 8.12 16.02 26.83
C ALA A 234 8.73 17.17 26.02
N GLY A 235 8.00 17.70 25.05
CA GLY A 235 8.45 18.82 24.21
C GLY A 235 9.48 18.40 23.15
N ALA A 236 9.30 17.22 22.57
CA ALA A 236 10.07 16.78 21.42
C ALA A 236 9.86 17.72 20.20
N PRO A 237 10.55 17.53 19.07
CA PRO A 237 10.25 18.32 17.88
C PRO A 237 8.77 18.18 17.48
N ALA A 238 8.10 19.31 17.24
CA ALA A 238 6.70 19.31 16.77
C ALA A 238 6.59 18.99 15.27
N THR A 239 7.71 19.05 14.54
CA THR A 239 7.79 18.78 13.09
C THR A 239 9.02 17.95 12.76
N TYR A 240 9.00 17.27 11.62
CA TYR A 240 10.16 16.60 11.04
C TYR A 240 10.61 17.31 9.76
N THR A 241 11.84 17.03 9.32
CA THR A 241 12.37 17.54 8.03
C THR A 241 13.09 16.42 7.28
N LEU A 242 12.96 16.45 5.95
CA LEU A 242 13.73 15.59 5.04
C LEU A 242 14.92 16.31 4.41
N ALA A 243 15.23 17.56 4.80
CA ALA A 243 16.26 18.38 4.16
C ALA A 243 17.67 17.76 4.18
N ALA A 244 17.96 16.89 5.16
CA ALA A 244 19.22 16.16 5.26
C ALA A 244 19.28 14.91 4.37
N TYR A 245 18.19 14.55 3.69
CA TYR A 245 18.05 13.31 2.94
C TYR A 245 17.61 13.57 1.51
N ARG A 246 18.03 12.69 0.59
CA ARG A 246 17.61 12.73 -0.82
C ARG A 246 16.82 11.47 -1.18
N PRO A 247 15.97 11.49 -2.22
CA PRO A 247 15.38 10.25 -2.75
C PRO A 247 16.46 9.23 -3.06
N ARG A 248 16.21 7.94 -2.75
CA ARG A 248 17.15 6.85 -3.05
C ARG A 248 17.46 6.82 -4.55
N PRO A 249 18.75 6.88 -4.96
CA PRO A 249 19.10 6.78 -6.36
C PRO A 249 18.76 5.38 -6.88
N LEU A 250 18.39 5.31 -8.16
CA LEU A 250 18.17 4.05 -8.85
C LEU A 250 19.50 3.31 -8.98
N ALA A 251 19.57 2.07 -8.49
CA ALA A 251 20.75 1.23 -8.65
C ALA A 251 20.99 0.88 -10.13
N ALA A 252 22.26 0.67 -10.51
CA ALA A 252 22.61 0.36 -11.91
C ALA A 252 22.01 -0.97 -12.39
N ASP A 253 21.87 -1.93 -11.49
CA ASP A 253 21.30 -3.26 -11.67
C ASP A 253 19.84 -3.37 -11.20
N ALA A 254 19.15 -2.23 -11.04
CA ALA A 254 17.80 -2.21 -10.53
C ALA A 254 16.83 -3.08 -11.37
N PRO A 255 15.94 -3.86 -10.73
CA PRO A 255 15.00 -4.72 -11.42
C PRO A 255 14.04 -3.91 -12.30
N PRO A 256 13.44 -4.51 -13.35
CA PRO A 256 12.56 -3.82 -14.28
C PRO A 256 11.45 -2.99 -13.62
N LEU A 257 10.82 -3.53 -12.57
CA LEU A 257 9.78 -2.83 -11.80
C LEU A 257 10.29 -1.51 -11.21
N GLU A 258 11.45 -1.54 -10.57
CA GLU A 258 12.02 -0.35 -9.93
C GLU A 258 12.41 0.71 -10.97
N ARG A 259 12.98 0.29 -12.11
CA ARG A 259 13.30 1.19 -13.23
C ARG A 259 12.06 1.88 -13.78
N VAL A 260 10.98 1.12 -14.02
CA VAL A 260 9.71 1.66 -14.51
C VAL A 260 9.12 2.65 -13.51
N LEU A 261 9.04 2.31 -12.22
CA LEU A 261 8.47 3.20 -11.20
C LEU A 261 9.33 4.45 -10.95
N ALA A 262 10.66 4.33 -11.03
CA ALA A 262 11.57 5.47 -10.93
C ALA A 262 11.46 6.42 -12.13
N GLN A 263 11.27 5.86 -13.34
CA GLN A 263 10.99 6.64 -14.55
C GLN A 263 9.63 7.36 -14.42
N ALA A 264 8.58 6.63 -14.02
CA ALA A 264 7.24 7.16 -13.87
C ALA A 264 7.16 8.36 -12.92
N ALA A 265 7.91 8.33 -11.82
CA ALA A 265 7.98 9.43 -10.84
C ALA A 265 8.56 10.74 -11.41
N ARG A 266 9.20 10.71 -12.59
CA ARG A 266 9.80 11.87 -13.26
C ARG A 266 8.99 12.31 -14.49
N LEU A 267 8.05 11.49 -14.94
CA LEU A 267 7.27 11.79 -16.14
C LEU A 267 6.15 12.78 -15.80
N PRO A 268 6.01 13.87 -16.57
CA PRO A 268 4.82 14.70 -16.47
C PRO A 268 3.62 13.96 -17.09
N PRO A 269 2.39 14.45 -16.84
CA PRO A 269 1.23 14.09 -17.65
C PRO A 269 1.54 14.21 -19.15
N PRO A 270 0.89 13.42 -20.02
CA PRO A 270 0.99 13.59 -21.45
C PRO A 270 0.70 15.06 -21.83
N GLY A 271 1.57 15.65 -22.65
CA GLY A 271 1.39 17.04 -23.08
C GLY A 271 0.13 17.20 -23.94
N PRO A 272 -0.34 18.43 -24.17
CA PRO A 272 -1.57 18.69 -24.94
C PRO A 272 -1.50 18.17 -26.40
N GLN A 273 -0.30 17.91 -26.92
CA GLN A 273 -0.09 17.36 -28.26
C GLN A 273 -0.08 15.83 -28.31
N ALA A 274 -0.07 15.13 -27.16
CA ALA A 274 0.00 13.66 -27.14
C ALA A 274 -1.20 13.02 -27.84
N HIS A 275 -2.42 13.46 -27.49
CA HIS A 275 -3.65 13.00 -28.13
C HIS A 275 -3.68 13.36 -29.63
N PRO A 276 -3.54 14.65 -30.06
CA PRO A 276 -3.47 15.00 -31.47
C PRO A 276 -2.43 14.22 -32.30
N ALA A 277 -1.25 13.93 -31.73
CA ALA A 277 -0.22 13.18 -32.42
C ALA A 277 -0.63 11.71 -32.68
N LEU A 278 -1.19 11.03 -31.68
CA LEU A 278 -1.69 9.66 -31.85
C LEU A 278 -2.90 9.61 -32.79
N ARG A 279 -3.75 10.64 -32.77
CA ARG A 279 -4.86 10.79 -33.73
C ARG A 279 -4.35 10.92 -35.17
N THR A 280 -3.38 11.81 -35.39
CA THR A 280 -2.76 12.00 -36.71
C THR A 280 -2.13 10.71 -37.22
N GLU A 281 -1.47 9.95 -36.33
CA GLU A 281 -0.89 8.65 -36.69
C GLU A 281 -1.96 7.61 -37.06
N ALA A 282 -3.05 7.53 -36.30
CA ALA A 282 -4.16 6.64 -36.64
C ALA A 282 -4.79 7.00 -38.00
N GLU A 283 -4.96 8.29 -38.30
CA GLU A 283 -5.44 8.77 -39.60
C GLU A 283 -4.50 8.38 -40.75
N ARG A 284 -3.18 8.51 -40.53
CA ARG A 284 -2.16 8.06 -41.49
C ARG A 284 -2.26 6.55 -41.76
N LEU A 285 -2.49 5.76 -40.73
CA LEU A 285 -2.63 4.30 -40.84
C LEU A 285 -3.93 3.91 -41.59
N PHE A 286 -5.04 4.60 -41.32
CA PHE A 286 -6.25 4.42 -42.12
C PHE A 286 -6.03 4.77 -43.60
N ALA A 287 -5.33 5.87 -43.89
CA ALA A 287 -5.00 6.26 -45.27
C ALA A 287 -4.07 5.26 -45.97
N ALA A 288 -3.26 4.53 -45.19
CA ALA A 288 -2.38 3.47 -45.68
C ALA A 288 -3.06 2.07 -45.71
N GLU A 289 -4.38 2.01 -45.59
CA GLU A 289 -5.16 0.75 -45.57
C GLU A 289 -4.74 -0.23 -44.47
N LYS A 290 -4.33 0.31 -43.30
CA LYS A 290 -3.93 -0.45 -42.10
C LYS A 290 -4.92 -0.23 -40.95
N PRO A 291 -6.17 -0.70 -41.07
CA PRO A 291 -7.21 -0.42 -40.09
C PRO A 291 -6.95 -1.08 -38.73
N PHE A 292 -6.28 -2.24 -38.67
CA PHE A 292 -5.98 -2.91 -37.40
C PHE A 292 -4.96 -2.11 -36.58
N GLU A 293 -3.86 -1.69 -37.20
CA GLU A 293 -2.85 -0.86 -36.58
C GLU A 293 -3.42 0.50 -36.17
N ALA A 294 -4.25 1.12 -37.02
CA ALA A 294 -4.96 2.34 -36.67
C ALA A 294 -5.82 2.15 -35.41
N PHE A 295 -6.57 1.05 -35.33
CA PHE A 295 -7.36 0.70 -34.15
C PHE A 295 -6.51 0.55 -32.89
N LEU A 296 -5.36 -0.12 -32.98
CA LEU A 296 -4.43 -0.23 -31.86
C LEU A 296 -3.87 1.13 -31.43
N THR A 297 -3.57 2.04 -32.36
CA THR A 297 -3.17 3.42 -32.05
C THR A 297 -4.27 4.20 -31.33
N LEU A 298 -5.54 4.01 -31.73
CA LEU A 298 -6.68 4.63 -31.03
C LEU A 298 -6.84 4.12 -29.59
N LEU A 299 -6.55 2.84 -29.35
CA LEU A 299 -6.53 2.27 -28.01
C LEU A 299 -5.36 2.81 -27.18
N GLU A 300 -4.16 2.91 -27.76
CA GLU A 300 -2.99 3.52 -27.12
C GLU A 300 -3.28 4.96 -26.66
N ASP A 301 -3.93 5.76 -27.52
CA ASP A 301 -4.36 7.12 -27.19
C ASP A 301 -5.29 7.12 -25.97
N HIS A 302 -6.35 6.32 -26.00
CA HIS A 302 -7.26 6.20 -24.88
C HIS A 302 -6.54 5.79 -23.59
N PHE A 303 -5.68 4.77 -23.64
CA PHE A 303 -4.96 4.26 -22.46
C PHE A 303 -3.88 5.22 -21.93
N SER A 304 -3.38 6.12 -22.76
CA SER A 304 -2.37 7.11 -22.37
C SER A 304 -3.01 8.39 -21.82
N THR A 305 -4.03 8.91 -22.50
CA THR A 305 -4.56 10.25 -22.24
C THR A 305 -5.92 10.24 -21.53
N GLY A 306 -6.66 9.13 -21.61
CA GLY A 306 -8.05 9.06 -21.20
C GLY A 306 -9.02 9.87 -22.07
N ALA A 307 -8.54 10.45 -23.17
CA ALA A 307 -9.39 11.08 -24.14
C ALA A 307 -10.37 10.05 -24.73
N LEU A 308 -11.57 10.52 -25.04
CA LEU A 308 -12.51 9.72 -25.82
C LEU A 308 -12.08 9.77 -27.28
N VAL A 309 -12.27 8.65 -27.97
CA VAL A 309 -12.08 8.57 -29.42
C VAL A 309 -13.08 9.51 -30.09
N ASP A 310 -12.56 10.53 -30.79
CA ASP A 310 -13.38 11.40 -31.63
C ASP A 310 -14.12 10.59 -32.69
N LYS A 311 -15.26 11.12 -33.14
CA LYS A 311 -16.13 10.45 -34.11
C LYS A 311 -15.37 10.11 -35.38
N LEU A 312 -15.21 8.82 -35.65
CA LEU A 312 -14.59 8.30 -36.86
C LEU A 312 -15.41 8.66 -38.10
N THR A 313 -14.75 8.88 -39.24
CA THR A 313 -15.43 9.12 -40.52
C THR A 313 -16.18 7.85 -40.99
N PRO A 314 -17.21 7.96 -41.83
CA PRO A 314 -17.91 6.79 -42.36
C PRO A 314 -17.01 5.80 -43.12
N GLN A 315 -15.90 6.28 -43.69
CA GLN A 315 -14.91 5.42 -44.35
C GLN A 315 -14.08 4.65 -43.31
N GLN A 316 -13.58 5.31 -42.27
CA GLN A 316 -12.85 4.66 -41.18
C GLN A 316 -13.71 3.63 -40.45
N GLN A 317 -14.99 3.96 -40.22
CA GLN A 317 -15.95 3.02 -39.61
C GLN A 317 -16.12 1.76 -40.45
N ARG A 318 -16.30 1.90 -41.77
CA ARG A 318 -16.38 0.75 -42.68
C ARG A 318 -15.09 -0.07 -42.69
N ALA A 319 -13.93 0.59 -42.80
CA ALA A 319 -12.63 -0.09 -42.76
C ALA A 319 -12.45 -0.90 -41.47
N MET A 320 -12.90 -0.39 -40.32
CA MET A 320 -12.88 -1.15 -39.07
C MET A 320 -13.88 -2.32 -39.07
N GLN A 321 -15.09 -2.13 -39.60
CA GLN A 321 -16.12 -3.17 -39.72
C GLN A 321 -15.74 -4.30 -40.68
N GLU A 322 -14.91 -4.02 -41.69
CA GLU A 322 -14.45 -5.02 -42.65
C GLU A 322 -13.16 -5.72 -42.19
N CYS A 323 -12.51 -5.21 -41.13
CA CYS A 323 -11.24 -5.73 -40.64
C CYS A 323 -11.43 -6.91 -39.67
N GLN A 324 -11.21 -8.12 -40.18
CA GLN A 324 -11.35 -9.36 -39.40
C GLN A 324 -10.49 -9.40 -38.11
N PRO A 325 -9.20 -8.98 -38.12
CA PRO A 325 -8.40 -8.90 -36.88
C PRO A 325 -9.01 -8.06 -35.75
N ILE A 326 -9.70 -6.96 -36.08
CA ILE A 326 -10.41 -6.15 -35.08
C ILE A 326 -11.55 -6.95 -34.45
N HIS A 327 -12.32 -7.69 -35.25
CA HIS A 327 -13.41 -8.52 -34.76
C HIS A 327 -12.91 -9.66 -33.87
N ASP A 328 -11.85 -10.34 -34.27
CA ASP A 328 -11.29 -11.46 -33.50
C ASP A 328 -10.73 -10.99 -32.17
N LEU A 329 -9.99 -9.87 -32.16
CA LEU A 329 -9.53 -9.25 -30.93
C LEU A 329 -10.69 -8.80 -30.04
N THR A 330 -11.69 -8.13 -30.60
CA THR A 330 -12.85 -7.64 -29.84
C THR A 330 -13.63 -8.81 -29.21
N ARG A 331 -13.84 -9.90 -29.97
CA ARG A 331 -14.50 -11.11 -29.46
C ARG A 331 -13.68 -11.76 -28.34
N ALA A 332 -12.36 -11.88 -28.53
CA ALA A 332 -11.45 -12.44 -27.53
C ALA A 332 -11.53 -11.68 -26.20
N LEU A 333 -11.55 -10.34 -26.25
CA LEU A 333 -11.58 -9.51 -25.03
C LEU A 333 -12.91 -9.59 -24.26
N LEU A 334 -13.99 -10.05 -24.89
CA LEU A 334 -15.30 -10.24 -24.26
C LEU A 334 -15.44 -11.58 -23.50
N ALA A 335 -14.43 -12.46 -23.55
CA ALA A 335 -14.46 -13.74 -22.86
C ALA A 335 -14.58 -13.58 -21.33
N LYS A 336 -15.41 -14.43 -20.72
CA LYS A 336 -15.75 -14.37 -19.28
C LYS A 336 -15.40 -15.63 -18.50
N ASP A 337 -15.56 -16.80 -19.11
CA ASP A 337 -15.20 -18.08 -18.49
C ASP A 337 -13.74 -18.45 -18.76
N GLN A 338 -13.25 -19.44 -18.01
CA GLN A 338 -11.84 -19.82 -18.04
C GLN A 338 -11.40 -20.38 -19.41
N GLU A 339 -12.26 -21.13 -20.09
CA GLU A 339 -11.96 -21.71 -21.41
C GLU A 339 -11.90 -20.63 -22.50
N GLY A 340 -12.89 -19.74 -22.51
CA GLY A 340 -12.93 -18.59 -23.39
C GLY A 340 -11.75 -17.64 -23.17
N ILE A 341 -11.32 -17.41 -21.92
CA ILE A 341 -10.14 -16.60 -21.62
C ILE A 341 -8.86 -17.27 -22.15
N LYS A 342 -8.74 -18.60 -22.06
CA LYS A 342 -7.61 -19.33 -22.65
C LYS A 342 -7.61 -19.25 -24.18
N ALA A 343 -8.76 -19.39 -24.82
CA ALA A 343 -8.88 -19.23 -26.27
C ALA A 343 -8.54 -17.79 -26.70
N ALA A 344 -9.05 -16.80 -25.97
CA ALA A 344 -8.72 -15.39 -26.18
C ALA A 344 -7.21 -15.12 -26.04
N LEU A 345 -6.56 -15.75 -25.06
CA LEU A 345 -5.12 -15.64 -24.86
C LEU A 345 -4.36 -16.14 -26.09
N THR A 346 -4.75 -17.29 -26.65
CA THR A 346 -4.17 -17.81 -27.91
C THR A 346 -4.37 -16.84 -29.06
N THR A 347 -5.59 -16.30 -29.26
CA THR A 347 -5.87 -15.33 -30.34
C THR A 347 -5.01 -14.06 -30.22
N VAL A 348 -4.84 -13.53 -29.02
CA VAL A 348 -4.00 -12.33 -28.79
C VAL A 348 -2.52 -12.64 -29.04
N GLN A 349 -2.04 -13.81 -28.62
CA GLN A 349 -0.66 -14.24 -28.85
C GLN A 349 -0.35 -14.39 -30.34
N GLU A 350 -1.25 -15.02 -31.10
CA GLU A 350 -1.13 -15.14 -32.56
C GLU A 350 -1.10 -13.76 -33.21
N SER A 351 -1.97 -12.84 -32.78
CA SER A 351 -1.98 -11.46 -33.25
C SER A 351 -0.64 -10.76 -32.99
N ARG A 352 -0.07 -10.92 -31.79
CA ARG A 352 1.26 -10.37 -31.45
C ARG A 352 2.37 -10.94 -32.35
N THR A 353 2.35 -12.24 -32.64
CA THR A 353 3.34 -12.85 -33.55
C THR A 353 3.25 -12.24 -34.95
N GLN A 354 2.04 -11.94 -35.43
CA GLN A 354 1.83 -11.39 -36.77
C GLN A 354 2.17 -9.89 -36.87
N THR A 355 1.80 -9.08 -35.87
CA THR A 355 2.02 -7.61 -35.90
C THR A 355 3.34 -7.16 -35.29
N GLY A 356 4.00 -8.04 -34.53
CA GLY A 356 5.22 -7.76 -33.79
C GLY A 356 5.04 -7.92 -32.28
N LEU A 357 5.95 -8.68 -31.66
CA LEU A 357 5.87 -9.02 -30.23
C LEU A 357 5.95 -7.79 -29.31
N GLU A 358 6.55 -6.70 -29.79
CA GLU A 358 6.69 -5.45 -29.06
C GLU A 358 5.45 -4.53 -29.15
N GLN A 359 4.37 -4.95 -29.85
CA GLN A 359 3.15 -4.15 -29.96
C GLN A 359 2.54 -3.94 -28.55
N PRO A 360 2.54 -2.70 -28.00
CA PRO A 360 2.26 -2.49 -26.58
C PRO A 360 0.81 -2.76 -26.15
N VAL A 361 -0.16 -2.47 -27.01
CA VAL A 361 -1.59 -2.67 -26.73
C VAL A 361 -1.95 -4.15 -26.71
N LEU A 362 -1.40 -4.95 -27.64
CA LEU A 362 -1.60 -6.39 -27.65
C LEU A 362 -0.87 -7.07 -26.48
N ALA A 363 0.33 -6.59 -26.11
CA ALA A 363 1.02 -7.06 -24.91
C ALA A 363 0.23 -6.75 -23.62
N LEU A 364 -0.39 -5.57 -23.53
CA LEU A 364 -1.31 -5.20 -22.46
C LEU A 364 -2.51 -6.16 -22.39
N PHE A 365 -3.14 -6.43 -23.54
CA PHE A 365 -4.27 -7.37 -23.58
C PHE A 365 -3.89 -8.79 -23.20
N GLU A 366 -2.72 -9.27 -23.63
CA GLU A 366 -2.19 -10.56 -23.17
C GLU A 366 -2.00 -10.55 -21.65
N GLY A 367 -1.39 -9.50 -21.09
CA GLY A 367 -1.20 -9.33 -19.65
C GLY A 367 -2.53 -9.40 -18.89
N ASN A 368 -3.55 -8.69 -19.38
CA ASN A 368 -4.88 -8.66 -18.77
C ASN A 368 -5.58 -10.03 -18.81
N LEU A 369 -5.41 -10.81 -19.89
CA LEU A 369 -5.94 -12.18 -19.97
C LEU A 369 -5.21 -13.13 -19.02
N ARG A 370 -3.88 -13.01 -18.90
CA ARG A 370 -3.07 -13.78 -17.94
C ARG A 370 -3.44 -13.46 -16.50
N ALA A 371 -3.63 -12.19 -16.17
CA ALA A 371 -4.13 -11.74 -14.88
C ALA A 371 -5.51 -12.36 -14.55
N LYS A 372 -6.44 -12.40 -15.50
CA LYS A 372 -7.73 -13.08 -15.32
C LYS A 372 -7.60 -14.59 -15.05
N LEU A 373 -6.51 -15.23 -15.52
CA LEU A 373 -6.18 -16.63 -15.24
C LEU A 373 -5.37 -16.82 -13.94
N GLY A 374 -5.10 -15.76 -13.19
CA GLY A 374 -4.27 -15.80 -11.98
C GLY A 374 -2.76 -15.95 -12.25
N GLN A 375 -2.33 -15.77 -13.50
CA GLN A 375 -0.91 -15.80 -13.92
C GLN A 375 -0.27 -14.43 -13.67
N TRP A 376 -0.17 -14.06 -12.39
CA TRP A 376 0.26 -12.71 -11.98
C TRP A 376 1.71 -12.38 -12.37
N PRO A 377 2.71 -13.28 -12.18
CA PRO A 377 4.09 -12.97 -12.57
C PRO A 377 4.25 -12.68 -14.07
N GLU A 378 3.58 -13.48 -14.92
CA GLU A 378 3.61 -13.32 -16.37
C GLU A 378 2.87 -12.04 -16.81
N ALA A 379 1.74 -11.72 -16.17
CA ALA A 379 1.03 -10.47 -16.41
C ALA A 379 1.90 -9.25 -16.02
N THR A 380 2.54 -9.28 -14.85
CA THR A 380 3.47 -8.23 -14.40
C THR A 380 4.61 -8.04 -15.40
N ALA A 381 5.23 -9.12 -15.90
CA ALA A 381 6.30 -9.02 -16.89
C ALA A 381 5.84 -8.30 -18.17
N LEU A 382 4.62 -8.58 -18.65
CA LEU A 382 4.05 -7.93 -19.82
C LEU A 382 3.73 -6.45 -19.58
N TYR A 383 3.16 -6.09 -18.42
CA TYR A 383 2.92 -4.68 -18.10
C TYR A 383 4.23 -3.88 -18.01
N LEU A 384 5.29 -4.49 -17.47
CA LEU A 384 6.61 -3.87 -17.44
C LEU A 384 7.20 -3.71 -18.85
N GLN A 385 7.03 -4.69 -19.74
CA GLN A 385 7.40 -4.57 -21.15
C GLN A 385 6.68 -3.38 -21.81
N VAL A 386 5.36 -3.28 -21.61
CA VAL A 386 4.55 -2.19 -22.15
C VAL A 386 5.03 -0.83 -21.63
N LEU A 387 5.28 -0.70 -20.33
CA LEU A 387 5.72 0.57 -19.72
C LEU A 387 7.17 0.93 -20.06
N GLN A 388 8.01 -0.03 -20.40
CA GLN A 388 9.34 0.26 -20.96
C GLN A 388 9.25 0.85 -22.37
N ALA A 389 8.33 0.33 -23.20
CA ALA A 389 8.11 0.84 -24.56
C ALA A 389 7.30 2.15 -24.58
N LYS A 390 6.29 2.26 -23.72
CA LYS A 390 5.33 3.38 -23.66
C LYS A 390 5.13 3.85 -22.21
N PRO A 391 6.10 4.60 -21.64
CA PRO A 391 6.10 4.96 -20.23
C PRO A 391 4.92 5.84 -19.77
N GLN A 392 4.23 6.50 -20.71
CA GLN A 392 3.08 7.37 -20.46
C GLN A 392 1.72 6.67 -20.72
N MET A 393 1.70 5.36 -20.96
CA MET A 393 0.44 4.61 -21.09
C MET A 393 -0.20 4.40 -19.71
N ALA A 394 -0.84 5.45 -19.20
CA ALA A 394 -1.31 5.58 -17.82
C ALA A 394 -2.17 4.40 -17.35
N ALA A 395 -3.06 3.87 -18.18
CA ALA A 395 -3.92 2.73 -17.83
C ALA A 395 -3.12 1.48 -17.39
N VAL A 396 -1.93 1.26 -17.94
CA VAL A 396 -1.11 0.07 -17.64
C VAL A 396 -0.60 0.10 -16.21
N TYR A 397 -0.40 1.28 -15.62
CA TYR A 397 -0.05 1.39 -14.20
C TYR A 397 -1.21 0.95 -13.29
N GLN A 398 -2.45 1.02 -13.76
CA GLN A 398 -3.58 0.47 -13.03
C GLN A 398 -3.51 -1.06 -12.98
N ASP A 399 -3.34 -1.69 -14.14
CA ASP A 399 -3.23 -3.15 -14.27
C ASP A 399 -1.98 -3.70 -13.54
N LEU A 400 -0.86 -2.98 -13.62
CA LEU A 400 0.36 -3.30 -12.86
C LEU A 400 0.10 -3.24 -11.35
N GLY A 401 -0.58 -2.20 -10.86
CA GLY A 401 -0.89 -2.07 -9.44
C GLY A 401 -1.83 -3.18 -8.94
N ASP A 402 -2.84 -3.56 -9.72
CA ASP A 402 -3.74 -4.67 -9.39
C ASP A 402 -2.98 -6.00 -9.31
N ALA A 403 -2.10 -6.27 -10.27
CA ALA A 403 -1.27 -7.49 -10.26
C ALA A 403 -0.28 -7.53 -9.10
N LEU A 404 0.31 -6.39 -8.72
CA LEU A 404 1.21 -6.30 -7.57
C LEU A 404 0.46 -6.51 -6.25
N LEU A 405 -0.74 -5.95 -6.10
CA LEU A 405 -1.56 -6.19 -4.91
C LEU A 405 -1.97 -7.67 -4.80
N ALA A 406 -2.34 -8.31 -5.92
CA ALA A 406 -2.65 -9.75 -5.94
C ALA A 406 -1.45 -10.63 -5.51
N GLN A 407 -0.23 -10.12 -5.67
CA GLN A 407 1.03 -10.74 -5.21
C GLN A 407 1.49 -10.24 -3.83
N PHE A 408 0.63 -9.53 -3.09
CA PHE A 408 0.92 -8.96 -1.76
C PHE A 408 1.99 -7.86 -1.72
N ASP A 409 2.41 -7.32 -2.87
CA ASP A 409 3.30 -6.15 -2.97
C ASP A 409 2.49 -4.85 -2.98
N ALA A 410 1.83 -4.59 -1.85
CA ALA A 410 1.05 -3.36 -1.67
C ALA A 410 1.88 -2.07 -1.85
N PRO A 411 3.15 -1.96 -1.36
CA PRO A 411 3.94 -0.75 -1.56
C PRO A 411 4.12 -0.38 -3.03
N ASN A 412 4.47 -1.34 -3.89
CA ASN A 412 4.63 -1.05 -5.32
C ASN A 412 3.29 -0.96 -6.06
N ALA A 413 2.23 -1.62 -5.57
CA ALA A 413 0.88 -1.43 -6.09
C ALA A 413 0.43 0.03 -5.98
N TRP A 414 0.56 0.63 -4.79
CA TRP A 414 0.21 2.04 -4.58
C TRP A 414 1.12 3.00 -5.34
N ARG A 415 2.42 2.70 -5.49
CA ARG A 415 3.32 3.49 -6.35
C ARG A 415 2.88 3.47 -7.81
N SER A 416 2.43 2.32 -8.30
CA SER A 416 1.91 2.18 -9.67
C SER A 416 0.64 3.00 -9.85
N TRP A 417 -0.35 2.83 -8.99
CA TRP A 417 -1.59 3.61 -9.05
C TRP A 417 -1.37 5.13 -8.91
N ASP A 418 -0.46 5.56 -8.02
CA ASP A 418 -0.07 6.96 -7.89
C ASP A 418 0.55 7.50 -9.18
N ALA A 419 1.44 6.74 -9.83
CA ALA A 419 2.05 7.12 -11.10
C ALA A 419 1.00 7.29 -12.20
N GLY A 420 0.13 6.30 -12.38
CA GLY A 420 -0.92 6.35 -13.39
C GLY A 420 -1.92 7.50 -13.18
N ARG A 421 -2.35 7.74 -11.92
CA ARG A 421 -3.23 8.87 -11.57
C ARG A 421 -2.57 10.22 -11.77
N ALA A 422 -1.27 10.33 -11.51
CA ALA A 422 -0.53 11.56 -11.75
C ALA A 422 -0.50 11.88 -13.26
N MET A 423 -0.41 10.86 -14.12
CA MET A 423 -0.39 11.03 -15.57
C MET A 423 -1.76 11.35 -16.17
N ALA A 424 -2.80 10.60 -15.78
CA ALA A 424 -4.14 10.73 -16.35
C ALA A 424 -5.22 10.55 -15.26
N PRO A 425 -5.46 11.58 -14.42
CA PRO A 425 -6.32 11.47 -13.25
C PRO A 425 -7.80 11.21 -13.57
N THR A 426 -8.23 11.46 -14.80
CA THR A 426 -9.61 11.27 -15.27
C THR A 426 -9.86 9.89 -15.87
N LEU A 427 -8.83 9.06 -16.08
CA LEU A 427 -8.98 7.70 -16.58
C LEU A 427 -9.88 6.88 -15.65
N ARG A 428 -10.92 6.27 -16.23
CA ARG A 428 -11.93 5.51 -15.50
C ARG A 428 -11.35 4.29 -14.79
N GLN A 429 -10.25 3.75 -15.28
CA GLN A 429 -9.52 2.60 -14.79
C GLN A 429 -9.14 2.79 -13.31
N PHE A 430 -8.79 4.02 -12.89
CA PHE A 430 -8.46 4.32 -11.50
C PHE A 430 -9.66 4.44 -10.55
N ARG A 431 -10.90 4.28 -11.02
CA ARG A 431 -12.08 4.38 -10.16
C ARG A 431 -12.04 3.38 -9.01
N LYS A 432 -11.65 2.13 -9.29
CA LYS A 432 -11.59 1.06 -8.27
C LYS A 432 -10.61 1.39 -7.15
N VAL A 433 -9.39 1.83 -7.49
CA VAL A 433 -8.41 2.24 -6.47
C VAL A 433 -8.85 3.48 -5.72
N ASN A 434 -9.53 4.43 -6.36
CA ASN A 434 -10.09 5.61 -5.67
C ASN A 434 -11.22 5.24 -4.70
N GLU A 435 -12.03 4.24 -5.04
CA GLU A 435 -13.04 3.67 -4.14
C GLU A 435 -12.39 2.90 -2.99
N LEU A 436 -11.34 2.12 -3.26
CA LEU A 436 -10.55 1.44 -2.22
C LEU A 436 -9.97 2.46 -1.24
N GLU A 437 -9.32 3.51 -1.72
CA GLU A 437 -8.77 4.57 -0.88
C GLU A 437 -9.83 5.19 0.04
N ARG A 438 -11.01 5.50 -0.52
CA ARG A 438 -12.14 6.05 0.25
C ARG A 438 -12.66 5.06 1.29
N SER A 439 -12.76 3.77 0.94
CA SER A 439 -13.18 2.74 1.89
C SER A 439 -12.19 2.59 3.03
N LEU A 440 -10.88 2.66 2.76
CA LEU A 440 -9.86 2.58 3.81
C LEU A 440 -9.96 3.76 4.79
N LEU A 441 -10.18 4.97 4.29
CA LEU A 441 -10.39 6.15 5.15
C LEU A 441 -11.63 6.01 6.03
N ASN A 442 -12.73 5.52 5.47
CA ASN A 442 -14.01 5.41 6.15
C ASN A 442 -14.02 4.27 7.18
N ASP A 443 -13.54 3.10 6.76
CA ASP A 443 -13.67 1.86 7.53
C ASP A 443 -12.54 1.70 8.54
N TYR A 444 -11.37 2.32 8.26
CA TYR A 444 -10.16 2.23 9.10
C TYR A 444 -9.51 3.60 9.38
N PRO A 445 -10.27 4.60 9.87
CA PRO A 445 -9.80 5.98 10.01
C PRO A 445 -8.59 6.10 10.95
N ALA A 446 -8.47 5.21 11.93
CA ALA A 446 -7.36 5.20 12.86
C ALA A 446 -6.03 4.73 12.25
N PHE A 447 -5.94 4.39 10.95
CA PHE A 447 -4.64 4.32 10.26
C PHE A 447 -4.16 5.70 9.79
N PHE A 448 -5.06 6.67 9.65
CA PHE A 448 -4.79 7.94 8.96
C PHE A 448 -4.87 9.16 9.87
N ALA A 449 -5.22 8.98 11.15
CA ALA A 449 -5.28 10.03 12.14
C ALA A 449 -4.17 9.83 13.18
N CYS A 450 -3.54 10.94 13.57
CA CYS A 450 -2.67 11.03 14.74
C CYS A 450 -3.05 12.34 15.44
N GLY A 451 -3.31 12.30 16.75
CA GLY A 451 -3.68 13.46 17.55
C GLY A 451 -4.86 14.27 16.99
N ALA A 452 -4.91 15.57 17.31
CA ALA A 452 -5.97 16.48 16.91
C ALA A 452 -6.19 16.50 15.38
N PRO A 453 -7.43 16.33 14.89
CA PRO A 453 -7.72 16.31 13.46
C PRO A 453 -7.44 17.68 12.83
N LEU A 454 -6.72 17.69 11.71
CA LEU A 454 -6.68 18.87 10.85
C LEU A 454 -8.10 19.13 10.32
N PRO A 455 -8.54 20.40 10.22
CA PRO A 455 -9.67 20.73 9.37
C PRO A 455 -9.37 20.16 7.98
N LEU A 456 -10.34 19.50 7.36
CA LEU A 456 -10.26 19.12 5.95
C LEU A 456 -10.04 20.39 5.11
N LYS A 457 -8.79 20.83 4.98
CA LYS A 457 -8.40 21.67 3.86
C LYS A 457 -8.54 20.76 2.66
N SER A 458 -9.46 21.13 1.78
CA SER A 458 -9.66 20.55 0.47
C SER A 458 -8.30 20.32 -0.19
N GLN A 459 -7.76 19.10 -0.06
CA GLN A 459 -6.95 18.56 -1.15
C GLN A 459 -7.83 18.61 -2.39
N PRO A 460 -7.28 18.87 -3.59
CA PRO A 460 -8.04 18.75 -4.80
C PRO A 460 -8.57 17.32 -4.85
N SER A 461 -9.85 17.18 -4.52
CA SER A 461 -10.65 16.06 -4.94
C SER A 461 -10.50 16.03 -6.45
N THR A 462 -9.75 15.06 -6.98
CA THR A 462 -9.76 14.78 -8.44
C THR A 462 -11.15 14.32 -8.90
N SER A 463 -12.08 14.07 -7.96
CA SER A 463 -13.50 13.96 -8.22
C SER A 463 -14.18 15.33 -8.30
N ARG A 464 -14.61 15.71 -9.51
CA ARG A 464 -15.68 16.71 -9.71
C ARG A 464 -17.03 16.12 -9.26
N PRO A 465 -18.01 16.92 -8.81
CA PRO A 465 -19.37 16.47 -8.54
C PRO A 465 -20.03 15.95 -9.82
N ALA A 466 -20.95 14.99 -9.68
CA ALA A 466 -21.75 14.47 -10.77
C ALA A 466 -22.51 15.59 -11.50
N SER A 467 -22.03 16.00 -12.67
CA SER A 467 -22.79 16.83 -13.59
C SER A 467 -23.84 15.97 -14.27
N LYS A 468 -25.11 16.20 -13.92
CA LYS A 468 -26.26 15.75 -14.71
C LYS A 468 -26.30 16.56 -16.01
N THR A 469 -25.57 16.11 -17.01
CA THR A 469 -25.79 16.54 -18.40
C THR A 469 -25.96 15.29 -19.24
N LYS A 470 -27.19 15.09 -19.73
CA LYS A 470 -27.52 14.09 -20.75
C LYS A 470 -26.78 14.47 -22.04
N THR A 471 -25.66 13.82 -22.33
CA THR A 471 -25.08 13.81 -23.68
C THR A 471 -25.53 12.53 -24.36
N VAL A 472 -26.49 12.69 -25.27
CA VAL A 472 -26.92 11.66 -26.21
C VAL A 472 -25.88 11.59 -27.33
N GLY A 473 -25.37 10.39 -27.62
CA GLY A 473 -24.51 10.12 -28.78
C GLY A 473 -23.03 9.99 -28.46
N SER A 474 -22.62 8.88 -27.85
CA SER A 474 -21.22 8.46 -27.79
C SER A 474 -21.17 6.95 -27.99
N THR A 475 -20.49 6.51 -29.06
CA THR A 475 -20.20 5.11 -29.33
C THR A 475 -19.09 4.68 -28.41
N ASN A 476 -19.45 4.04 -27.30
CA ASN A 476 -18.50 3.27 -26.49
C ASN A 476 -18.00 2.13 -27.37
N LEU A 477 -16.73 2.17 -27.76
CA LEU A 477 -16.01 0.94 -28.06
C LEU A 477 -15.87 0.14 -26.75
N PRO A 478 -15.94 -1.19 -26.81
CA PRO A 478 -16.04 -2.07 -25.64
C PRO A 478 -14.90 -1.90 -24.63
#